data_AF-A0A958RCU5-F1
#
_entry.id   AF-A0A958RCU5-F1
#
_cell.length_a   1.000
_cell.length_b   1.000
_cell.length_c   1.000
_cell.angle_alpha   90.00
_cell.angle_beta   90.00
_cell.angle_gamma   90.00
#
_symmetry.space_group_name_H-M   'P 1'
#
loop_
_entity.id
_entity.type
_entity.pdbx_description
1 polymer ?
#
loop_
_entity_poly.entity_id
_entity_poly.type
_entity_poly.pdbx_seq_one_letter_code
_entity_poly.pdbx_strand_id
1 'polypeptide(L)'
;MNAFEQIIQQFNNAVPQWEAVGLDLARQLFLLLVVIQIIWSALLWMLNRNEPTGLMIEFIKKLMVILFFWALIENYSVWVPAIVNSLRQVGEKMTGIGVLSPADVMSRGVDIATRVMTAAKHDGFIQHIFGSIIASLVGATIFFLFVRIGIEMFLIIVGGKIILAGGVILLGFSGAQWSRQFTEKYLTAAVAIGIKMLFITLIVGIGETLAPGWTDILKQVPSG
;
A
#
# COMPACT_ATOMS: atom_id res chain seq x y z
N MET A 1 8.78 5.75 22.62
CA MET A 1 9.18 5.27 21.28
C MET A 1 8.98 3.78 21.29
N ASN A 2 7.91 3.31 20.66
CA ASN A 2 7.48 1.91 20.76
C ASN A 2 8.43 1.02 19.94
N ALA A 3 8.58 -0.26 20.30
CA ALA A 3 9.52 -1.18 19.63
C ALA A 3 9.33 -1.24 18.11
N PHE A 4 8.08 -1.15 17.63
CA PHE A 4 7.75 -1.08 16.20
C PHE A 4 8.34 0.15 15.50
N GLU A 5 8.35 1.31 16.14
CA GLU A 5 8.89 2.55 15.57
C GLU A 5 10.40 2.49 15.44
N GLN A 6 11.08 1.89 16.44
CA GLN A 6 12.53 1.68 16.38
C GLN A 6 12.91 0.75 15.22
N ILE A 7 12.17 -0.35 15.04
CA ILE A 7 12.38 -1.28 13.92
C ILE A 7 12.16 -0.54 12.59
N ILE A 8 11.04 0.19 12.45
CA ILE A 8 10.75 0.97 11.23
C ILE A 8 11.87 1.99 10.95
N GLN A 9 12.41 2.66 11.97
CA GLN A 9 13.53 3.60 11.79
C GLN A 9 14.81 2.92 11.32
N GLN A 10 15.15 1.74 11.86
CA GLN A 10 16.31 0.98 11.39
C GLN A 10 16.17 0.60 9.91
N PHE A 11 14.97 0.18 9.48
CA PHE A 11 14.69 -0.08 8.06
C PHE A 11 14.78 1.19 7.22
N ASN A 12 14.26 2.33 7.70
CA ASN A 12 14.33 3.60 6.98
C ASN A 12 15.78 4.09 6.75
N ASN A 13 16.72 3.66 7.58
CA ASN A 13 18.13 4.00 7.43
C ASN A 13 18.86 3.06 6.46
N ALA A 14 18.48 1.78 6.40
CA ALA A 14 19.12 0.78 5.54
C ALA A 14 18.59 0.82 4.09
N VAL A 15 17.27 0.99 3.91
CA VAL A 15 16.58 0.90 2.62
C VAL A 15 17.10 1.91 1.57
N PRO A 16 17.38 3.18 1.89
CA PRO A 16 17.87 4.15 0.91
C PRO A 16 19.19 3.75 0.25
N GLN A 17 20.04 2.98 0.95
CA GLN A 17 21.30 2.52 0.38
C GLN A 17 21.07 1.51 -0.76
N TRP A 18 20.14 0.58 -0.57
CA TRP A 18 19.77 -0.40 -1.60
C TRP A 18 19.06 0.26 -2.77
N GLU A 19 18.18 1.21 -2.47
CA GLU A 19 17.49 2.02 -3.47
C GLU A 19 18.47 2.78 -4.37
N ALA A 20 19.49 3.43 -3.78
CA ALA A 20 20.48 4.18 -4.55
C ALA A 20 21.27 3.28 -5.52
N VAL A 21 21.71 2.11 -5.06
CA VAL A 21 22.41 1.13 -5.92
C VAL A 21 21.47 0.60 -7.01
N GLY A 22 20.23 0.28 -6.65
CA GLY A 22 19.24 -0.22 -7.59
C GLY A 22 18.86 0.80 -8.66
N LEU A 23 18.75 2.09 -8.29
CA LEU A 23 18.46 3.19 -9.22
C LEU A 23 19.59 3.42 -10.21
N ASP A 24 20.85 3.34 -9.75
CA ASP A 24 22.00 3.47 -10.65
C ASP A 24 21.99 2.35 -11.72
N LEU A 25 21.78 1.10 -11.28
CA LEU A 25 21.63 -0.03 -12.20
C LEU A 25 20.41 0.12 -13.12
N ALA A 26 19.29 0.62 -12.61
CA ALA A 26 18.09 0.87 -13.39
C ALA A 26 18.35 1.89 -14.52
N ARG A 27 19.08 2.98 -14.23
CA ARG A 27 19.47 4.00 -15.23
C ARG A 27 20.34 3.40 -16.32
N GLN A 28 21.36 2.63 -15.95
CA GLN A 28 22.26 1.99 -16.92
C GLN A 28 21.50 1.01 -17.83
N LEU A 29 20.67 0.16 -17.23
CA LEU A 29 19.85 -0.82 -17.97
C LEU A 29 18.82 -0.12 -18.87
N PHE A 30 18.21 0.96 -18.39
CA PHE A 30 17.30 1.78 -19.17
C PHE A 30 17.96 2.36 -20.41
N LEU A 31 19.12 3.01 -20.25
CA LEU A 31 19.83 3.63 -21.37
C LEU A 31 20.24 2.59 -22.42
N LEU A 32 20.75 1.44 -21.99
CA LEU A 32 21.11 0.34 -22.88
C LEU A 32 19.89 -0.12 -23.69
N LEU A 33 18.76 -0.36 -23.03
CA LEU A 33 17.53 -0.79 -23.69
C LEU A 33 16.95 0.28 -24.62
N VAL A 34 17.05 1.57 -24.25
CA VAL A 34 16.63 2.68 -25.11
C VAL A 34 17.44 2.73 -26.40
N VAL A 35 18.76 2.58 -26.32
CA VAL A 35 19.63 2.53 -27.50
C VAL A 35 19.22 1.40 -28.43
N ILE A 36 19.05 0.18 -27.89
CA ILE A 36 18.58 -0.97 -28.67
C ILE A 36 17.23 -0.68 -29.30
N GLN A 37 16.29 -0.13 -28.53
CA GLN A 37 14.95 0.18 -28.99
C GLN A 37 14.97 1.24 -30.10
N ILE A 38 15.83 2.26 -30.02
CA ILE A 38 16.00 3.28 -31.07
C ILE A 38 16.54 2.64 -32.36
N ILE A 39 17.60 1.83 -32.27
CA ILE A 39 18.17 1.12 -33.42
C ILE A 39 17.11 0.25 -34.08
N TRP A 40 16.35 -0.51 -33.29
CA TRP A 40 15.27 -1.36 -33.79
C TRP A 40 14.21 -0.58 -34.57
N SER A 41 13.72 0.54 -34.01
CA SER A 41 12.75 1.36 -34.74
C SER A 41 13.34 2.04 -35.97
N ALA A 42 14.60 2.48 -35.93
CA ALA A 42 15.26 3.05 -37.10
C ALA A 42 15.35 2.03 -38.24
N LEU A 43 15.67 0.76 -37.94
CA LEU A 43 15.69 -0.33 -38.93
C LEU A 43 14.30 -0.57 -39.54
N LEU A 44 13.25 -0.60 -38.73
CA LEU A 44 11.87 -0.78 -39.21
C LEU A 44 11.40 0.40 -40.08
N TRP A 45 11.79 1.63 -39.71
CA TRP A 45 11.47 2.82 -40.50
C TRP A 45 12.22 2.86 -41.83
N MET A 46 13.44 2.34 -41.90
CA MET A 46 14.17 2.21 -43.16
C MET A 46 13.51 1.20 -44.11
N LEU A 47 12.88 0.15 -43.55
CA LEU A 47 12.21 -0.89 -44.32
C LEU A 47 10.81 -0.46 -44.79
N ASN A 48 10.07 0.26 -43.94
CA ASN A 48 8.75 0.78 -44.28
C ASN A 48 8.88 2.09 -45.05
N ARG A 49 8.48 2.09 -46.33
CA ARG A 49 8.40 3.31 -47.17
C ARG A 49 7.24 4.23 -46.74
N ASN A 50 7.20 4.63 -45.48
CA ASN A 50 6.20 5.56 -44.97
C ASN A 50 6.55 6.99 -45.37
N GLU A 51 5.51 7.83 -45.51
CA GLU A 51 5.66 9.26 -45.73
C GLU A 51 6.47 9.91 -44.60
N PRO A 52 7.37 10.86 -44.90
CA PRO A 52 8.29 11.46 -43.92
C PRO A 52 7.57 12.13 -42.74
N THR A 53 6.35 12.63 -42.94
CA THR A 53 5.53 13.24 -41.89
C THR A 53 5.03 12.23 -40.85
N GLY A 54 4.66 11.01 -41.29
CA GLY A 54 4.21 9.95 -40.39
C GLY A 54 5.33 9.46 -39.47
N LEU A 55 6.56 9.38 -40.00
CA LEU A 55 7.75 8.97 -39.26
C LEU A 55 8.07 9.91 -38.09
N MET A 56 7.96 11.23 -38.30
CA MET A 56 8.20 12.22 -37.23
C MET A 56 7.20 12.07 -36.08
N ILE A 57 5.93 11.83 -36.37
CA ILE A 57 4.90 11.66 -35.33
C ILE A 57 5.16 10.39 -34.50
N GLU A 58 5.53 9.28 -35.15
CA GLU A 58 5.89 8.04 -34.45
C GLU A 58 7.13 8.21 -33.56
N PHE A 59 8.15 8.92 -34.06
CA PHE A 59 9.35 9.23 -33.29
C PHE A 59 9.03 10.07 -32.06
N ILE A 60 8.24 11.14 -32.19
CA ILE A 60 7.85 12.00 -31.07
C ILE A 60 7.07 11.19 -30.02
N LYS A 61 6.08 10.38 -30.44
CA LYS A 61 5.32 9.52 -29.51
C LYS A 61 6.23 8.61 -28.72
N LYS A 62 7.22 8.01 -29.39
CA LYS A 62 8.17 7.12 -28.75
C LYS A 62 9.11 7.85 -27.80
N LEU A 63 9.59 9.02 -28.20
CA LEU A 63 10.46 9.86 -27.39
C LEU A 63 9.75 10.36 -26.12
N MET A 64 8.47 10.76 -26.22
CA MET A 64 7.64 11.13 -25.07
C MET A 64 7.56 10.02 -24.03
N VAL A 65 7.38 8.77 -24.48
CA VAL A 65 7.31 7.62 -23.58
C VAL A 65 8.67 7.35 -22.93
N ILE A 66 9.77 7.44 -23.67
CA ILE A 66 11.12 7.28 -23.13
C ILE A 66 11.40 8.37 -22.09
N LEU A 67 11.08 9.63 -22.39
CA LEU A 67 11.26 10.74 -21.45
C LEU A 67 10.40 10.58 -20.20
N PHE A 68 9.17 10.09 -20.33
CA PHE A 68 8.32 9.80 -19.17
C PHE A 68 8.95 8.76 -18.24
N PHE A 69 9.45 7.65 -18.79
CA PHE A 69 10.07 6.61 -17.96
C PHE A 69 11.43 7.03 -17.39
N TRP A 70 12.19 7.83 -18.12
CA TRP A 70 13.38 8.48 -17.57
C TRP A 70 13.02 9.38 -16.39
N ALA A 71 12.01 10.24 -16.54
CA ALA A 71 11.52 11.10 -15.46
C ALA A 71 11.01 10.30 -14.26
N LEU A 72 10.36 9.14 -14.50
CA LEU A 72 9.92 8.23 -13.45
C LEU A 72 11.10 7.64 -12.64
N ILE A 73 12.21 7.29 -13.29
CA ILE A 73 13.42 6.79 -12.63
C ILE A 73 14.09 7.90 -11.82
N GLU A 74 14.23 9.10 -12.39
CA GLU A 74 14.85 10.23 -11.70
C GLU A 74 14.02 10.74 -10.51
N ASN A 75 12.69 10.76 -10.64
CA ASN A 75 11.78 11.19 -9.58
C ASN A 75 11.23 10.02 -8.76
N TYR A 76 11.92 8.88 -8.76
CA TYR A 76 11.47 7.65 -8.09
C TYR A 76 11.04 7.88 -6.65
N SER A 77 11.88 8.56 -5.87
CA SER A 77 11.70 8.81 -4.43
C SER A 77 10.42 9.61 -4.11
N VAL A 78 9.87 10.31 -5.10
CA VAL A 78 8.63 11.08 -4.96
C VAL A 78 7.46 10.34 -5.60
N TRP A 79 7.61 9.89 -6.86
CA TRP A 79 6.49 9.40 -7.66
C TRP A 79 6.02 8.01 -7.23
N VAL A 80 6.93 7.07 -6.97
CA VAL A 80 6.53 5.70 -6.58
C VAL A 80 5.91 5.68 -5.18
N PRO A 81 6.49 6.34 -4.15
CA PRO A 81 5.81 6.47 -2.86
C PRO A 81 4.51 7.26 -2.93
N ALA A 82 4.37 8.24 -3.82
CA ALA A 82 3.12 8.98 -4.01
C ALA A 82 1.96 8.08 -4.45
N ILE A 83 2.21 7.00 -5.21
CA ILE A 83 1.18 6.01 -5.57
C ILE A 83 0.59 5.39 -4.30
N VAL A 84 1.44 4.93 -3.37
CA VAL A 84 0.98 4.34 -2.11
C VAL A 84 0.31 5.38 -1.21
N ASN A 85 0.92 6.57 -1.09
CA ASN A 85 0.42 7.64 -0.23
C ASN A 85 -0.93 8.21 -0.70
N SER A 86 -1.16 8.32 -2.01
CA SER A 86 -2.45 8.76 -2.55
C SER A 86 -3.58 7.81 -2.17
N LEU A 87 -3.35 6.49 -2.23
CA LEU A 87 -4.33 5.49 -1.80
C LEU A 87 -4.57 5.50 -0.28
N ARG A 88 -3.54 5.78 0.53
CA ARG A 88 -3.71 6.03 1.97
C ARG A 88 -4.61 7.23 2.23
N GLN A 89 -4.35 8.36 1.55
CA GLN A 89 -5.16 9.57 1.67
C GLN A 89 -6.62 9.35 1.22
N VAL A 90 -6.84 8.50 0.21
CA VAL A 90 -8.20 8.10 -0.18
C VAL A 90 -8.91 7.41 0.98
N GLY A 91 -8.25 6.47 1.66
CA GLY A 91 -8.82 5.77 2.82
C GLY A 91 -9.11 6.72 3.99
N GLU A 92 -8.22 7.67 4.24
CA GLU A 92 -8.40 8.71 5.26
C GLU A 92 -9.64 9.57 4.95
N LYS A 93 -9.79 10.02 3.70
CA LYS A 93 -10.95 10.80 3.27
C LYS A 93 -12.27 10.01 3.30
N MET A 94 -12.24 8.72 2.98
CA MET A 94 -13.43 7.87 2.99
C MET A 94 -13.93 7.56 4.39
N THR A 95 -13.02 7.38 5.35
CA THR A 95 -13.37 6.98 6.72
C THR A 95 -13.46 8.15 7.68
N GLY A 96 -12.86 9.29 7.34
CA GLY A 96 -12.68 10.41 8.27
C GLY A 96 -11.63 10.14 9.36
N ILE A 97 -10.98 8.98 9.32
CA ILE A 97 -9.92 8.60 10.25
C ILE A 97 -8.60 9.12 9.68
N GLY A 98 -7.82 9.82 10.51
CA GLY A 98 -6.49 10.31 10.14
C GLY A 98 -5.49 9.19 9.84
N VAL A 99 -4.25 9.57 9.54
CA VAL A 99 -3.18 8.62 9.21
C VAL A 99 -3.06 7.54 10.29
N LEU A 100 -3.33 6.29 9.92
CA LEU A 100 -3.19 5.15 10.81
C LEU A 100 -1.73 4.67 10.86
N SER A 101 -1.20 4.45 12.07
CA SER A 101 -0.06 3.59 12.31
C SER A 101 -0.52 2.18 12.74
N PRO A 102 0.33 1.15 12.63
CA PRO A 102 -0.01 -0.19 13.11
C PRO A 102 -0.42 -0.22 14.59
N ALA A 103 0.21 0.62 15.42
CA ALA A 103 -0.12 0.75 16.83
C ALA A 103 -1.50 1.39 17.03
N ASP A 104 -1.85 2.40 16.23
CA ASP A 104 -3.17 3.06 16.28
C ASP A 104 -4.30 2.10 15.91
N VAL A 105 -4.07 1.21 14.94
CA VAL A 105 -5.05 0.17 14.59
C VAL A 105 -5.28 -0.78 15.77
N MET A 106 -4.21 -1.20 16.45
CA MET A 106 -4.32 -2.06 17.62
C MET A 106 -5.01 -1.35 18.79
N SER A 107 -4.68 -0.09 19.07
CA SER A 107 -5.30 0.67 20.16
C SER A 107 -6.79 0.91 19.92
N ARG A 108 -7.19 1.25 18.68
CA ARG A 108 -8.61 1.38 18.30
C ARG A 108 -9.36 0.05 18.49
N GLY A 109 -8.70 -1.08 18.21
CA GLY A 109 -9.26 -2.40 18.50
C GLY A 109 -9.52 -2.65 19.99
N VAL A 110 -8.61 -2.21 20.86
CA VAL A 110 -8.80 -2.26 22.31
C VAL A 110 -9.96 -1.35 22.73
N ASP A 111 -10.04 -0.14 22.18
CA ASP A 111 -11.12 0.80 22.49
C ASP A 111 -12.49 0.26 22.09
N ILE A 112 -12.60 -0.40 20.93
CA ILE A 112 -13.84 -1.05 20.48
C ILE A 112 -14.18 -2.23 21.40
N ALA A 113 -13.20 -3.11 21.71
CA ALA A 113 -13.42 -4.24 22.59
C ALA A 113 -13.87 -3.81 24.00
N THR A 114 -13.26 -2.77 24.55
CA THR A 114 -13.62 -2.23 25.88
C THR A 114 -15.00 -1.56 25.88
N ARG A 115 -15.40 -0.86 24.81
CA ARG A 115 -16.75 -0.32 24.65
C ARG A 115 -17.81 -1.43 24.62
N VAL A 116 -17.56 -2.51 23.88
CA VAL A 116 -18.46 -3.68 23.83
C VAL A 116 -18.57 -4.34 25.21
N MET A 117 -17.44 -4.54 25.91
CA MET A 117 -17.46 -5.09 27.26
C MET A 117 -18.19 -4.19 28.26
N THR A 118 -18.05 -2.86 28.16
CA THR A 118 -18.68 -1.92 29.08
C THR A 118 -20.19 -1.84 28.85
N ALA A 119 -20.65 -1.90 27.59
CA ALA A 119 -22.07 -2.02 27.27
C ALA A 119 -22.69 -3.29 27.85
N ALA A 120 -22.00 -4.44 27.76
CA ALA A 120 -22.46 -5.69 28.36
C ALA A 120 -22.50 -5.66 29.90
N LYS A 121 -21.69 -4.83 30.56
CA LYS A 121 -21.69 -4.67 32.04
C LYS A 121 -22.89 -3.87 32.52
N HIS A 122 -23.28 -2.84 31.77
CA HIS A 122 -24.35 -1.92 32.16
C HIS A 122 -25.73 -2.59 32.23
N ASP A 123 -25.95 -3.63 31.42
CA ASP A 123 -27.23 -4.31 31.26
C ASP A 123 -27.46 -5.52 32.18
N GLY A 124 -26.59 -5.74 33.17
CA GLY A 124 -26.73 -6.90 34.07
C GLY A 124 -26.38 -8.25 33.43
N PHE A 125 -26.11 -8.31 32.12
CA PHE A 125 -25.72 -9.53 31.39
C PHE A 125 -24.44 -10.18 31.96
N ILE A 126 -23.53 -9.38 32.49
CA ILE A 126 -22.29 -9.84 33.15
C ILE A 126 -22.53 -10.28 34.62
N GLN A 127 -23.70 -9.99 35.21
CA GLN A 127 -24.05 -10.47 36.56
C GLN A 127 -24.34 -11.98 36.57
N HIS A 128 -24.70 -12.57 35.42
CA HIS A 128 -24.74 -14.02 35.25
C HIS A 128 -23.35 -14.53 34.82
N ILE A 129 -22.82 -15.55 35.52
CA ILE A 129 -21.50 -16.16 35.24
C ILE A 129 -21.37 -16.55 33.75
N PHE A 130 -22.43 -17.10 33.15
CA PHE A 130 -22.46 -17.48 31.74
C PHE A 130 -22.42 -16.28 30.78
N GLY A 131 -23.14 -15.19 31.07
CA GLY A 131 -23.14 -13.98 30.25
C GLY A 131 -21.80 -13.24 30.30
N SER A 132 -21.12 -13.25 31.45
CA SER A 132 -19.75 -12.74 31.58
C SER A 132 -18.73 -13.52 30.76
N ILE A 133 -18.83 -14.85 30.71
CA ILE A 133 -17.92 -15.70 29.94
C ILE A 133 -18.11 -15.43 28.43
N ILE A 134 -19.34 -15.36 27.95
CA ILE A 134 -19.64 -15.11 26.53
C ILE A 134 -19.19 -13.70 26.11
N ALA A 135 -19.50 -12.67 26.90
CA ALA A 135 -19.10 -11.30 26.62
C ALA A 135 -17.57 -11.14 26.60
N SER A 136 -16.86 -11.81 27.52
CA SER A 136 -15.39 -11.84 27.52
C SER A 136 -14.83 -12.54 26.29
N LEU A 137 -15.46 -13.62 25.81
CA LEU A 137 -15.00 -14.39 24.65
C LEU A 137 -15.21 -13.61 23.35
N VAL A 138 -16.32 -12.90 23.21
CA VAL A 138 -16.59 -11.98 22.08
C VAL A 138 -15.60 -10.81 22.09
N GLY A 139 -15.39 -10.16 23.25
CA GLY A 139 -14.43 -9.07 23.38
C GLY A 139 -12.99 -9.51 23.07
N ALA A 140 -12.57 -10.68 23.57
CA ALA A 140 -11.28 -11.27 23.24
C ALA A 140 -11.14 -11.57 21.73
N THR A 141 -12.20 -12.08 21.10
CA THR A 141 -12.22 -12.35 19.66
C THR A 141 -12.04 -11.08 18.85
N ILE A 142 -12.78 -10.01 19.17
CA ILE A 142 -12.65 -8.70 18.52
C ILE A 142 -11.22 -8.18 18.70
N PHE A 143 -10.66 -8.26 19.91
CA PHE A 143 -9.29 -7.85 20.18
C PHE A 143 -8.28 -8.59 19.30
N PHE A 144 -8.35 -9.93 19.22
CA PHE A 144 -7.44 -10.72 18.38
C PHE A 144 -7.57 -10.38 16.88
N LEU A 145 -8.78 -10.06 16.39
CA LEU A 145 -8.98 -9.62 15.01
C LEU A 145 -8.27 -8.29 14.73
N PHE A 146 -8.40 -7.30 15.61
CA PHE A 146 -7.72 -6.01 15.44
C PHE A 146 -6.19 -6.13 15.58
N VAL A 147 -5.71 -6.98 16.50
CA VAL A 147 -4.27 -7.29 16.58
C VAL A 147 -3.77 -7.89 15.28
N ARG A 148 -4.49 -8.84 14.69
CA ARG A 148 -4.14 -9.43 13.39
C ARG A 148 -4.06 -8.38 12.29
N ILE A 149 -5.04 -7.47 12.21
CA ILE A 149 -5.05 -6.37 11.22
C ILE A 149 -3.85 -5.44 11.44
N GLY A 150 -3.54 -5.09 12.70
CA GLY A 150 -2.38 -4.27 13.03
C GLY A 150 -1.05 -4.92 12.63
N ILE A 151 -0.89 -6.22 12.85
CA ILE A 151 0.30 -6.97 12.41
C ILE A 151 0.40 -6.97 10.88
N GLU A 152 -0.71 -7.21 10.17
CA GLU A 152 -0.73 -7.18 8.71
C GLU A 152 -0.35 -5.80 8.17
N MET A 153 -0.86 -4.72 8.78
CA MET A 153 -0.47 -3.36 8.43
C MET A 153 1.03 -3.12 8.62
N PHE A 154 1.60 -3.58 9.73
CA PHE A 154 3.04 -3.49 9.97
C PHE A 154 3.85 -4.21 8.88
N LEU A 155 3.45 -5.44 8.53
CA LEU A 155 4.09 -6.22 7.47
C LEU A 155 3.98 -5.54 6.11
N ILE A 156 2.86 -4.89 5.79
CA ILE A 156 2.69 -4.16 4.53
C ILE A 156 3.58 -2.92 4.49
N ILE A 157 3.71 -2.18 5.59
CA ILE A 157 4.59 -0.99 5.64
C ILE A 157 6.05 -1.39 5.45
N VAL A 158 6.54 -2.37 6.23
CA VAL A 158 7.95 -2.79 6.18
C VAL A 158 8.22 -3.56 4.89
N GLY A 159 7.42 -4.58 4.59
CA GLY A 159 7.54 -5.40 3.40
C GLY A 159 7.36 -4.59 2.12
N GLY A 160 6.44 -3.62 2.11
CA GLY A 160 6.24 -2.70 0.99
C GLY A 160 7.49 -1.87 0.69
N LYS A 161 8.15 -1.32 1.72
CA LYS A 161 9.43 -0.59 1.51
C LYS A 161 10.52 -1.47 0.93
N ILE A 162 10.65 -2.70 1.41
CA ILE A 162 11.65 -3.66 0.91
C ILE A 162 11.34 -4.06 -0.54
N ILE A 163 10.07 -4.35 -0.86
CA ILE A 163 9.64 -4.71 -2.23
C ILE A 163 9.88 -3.54 -3.19
N LEU A 164 9.53 -2.31 -2.79
CA LEU A 164 9.73 -1.14 -3.62
C LEU A 164 11.21 -0.86 -3.85
N ALA A 165 12.03 -0.86 -2.80
CA ALA A 165 13.46 -0.60 -2.94
C ALA A 165 14.19 -1.71 -3.70
N GLY A 166 13.91 -2.99 -3.40
CA GLY A 166 14.53 -4.12 -4.09
C GLY A 166 14.08 -4.27 -5.54
N GLY A 167 12.83 -3.91 -5.83
CA GLY A 167 12.27 -3.98 -7.19
C GLY A 167 12.59 -2.78 -8.06
N VAL A 168 13.29 -1.76 -7.56
CA VAL A 168 13.55 -0.51 -8.32
C VAL A 168 14.31 -0.76 -9.64
N ILE A 169 15.16 -1.80 -9.68
CA ILE A 169 15.86 -2.23 -10.91
C ILE A 169 14.88 -2.60 -12.03
N LEU A 170 13.66 -3.04 -11.70
CA LEU A 170 12.64 -3.40 -12.67
C LEU A 170 12.12 -2.19 -13.45
N LEU A 171 12.30 -0.96 -12.93
CA LEU A 171 12.00 0.27 -13.67
C LEU A 171 12.93 0.46 -14.87
N GLY A 172 14.16 -0.06 -14.82
CA GLY A 172 15.11 0.03 -15.93
C GLY A 172 14.61 -0.68 -17.19
N PHE A 173 13.81 -1.74 -17.04
CA PHE A 173 13.26 -2.49 -18.16
C PHE A 173 12.21 -1.73 -18.98
N SER A 174 11.85 -0.51 -18.59
CA SER A 174 10.91 0.33 -19.34
C SER A 174 11.48 0.92 -20.65
N GLY A 175 12.80 0.84 -20.85
CA GLY A 175 13.52 1.41 -22.00
C GLY A 175 13.24 0.72 -23.33
N ALA A 176 12.88 -0.57 -23.31
CA ALA A 176 12.44 -1.31 -24.49
C ALA A 176 10.97 -1.74 -24.36
N GLN A 177 10.24 -1.72 -25.47
CA GLN A 177 8.80 -1.99 -25.48
C GLN A 177 8.49 -3.43 -25.07
N TRP A 178 9.33 -4.41 -25.46
CA TRP A 178 9.13 -5.82 -25.11
C TRP A 178 9.42 -6.14 -23.65
N SER A 179 10.27 -5.36 -22.97
CA SER A 179 10.62 -5.60 -21.56
C SER A 179 9.75 -4.81 -20.58
N ARG A 180 8.92 -3.89 -21.07
CA ARG A 180 8.07 -3.02 -20.24
C ARG A 180 7.12 -3.77 -19.31
N GLN A 181 6.73 -5.00 -19.65
CA GLN A 181 5.93 -5.88 -18.80
C GLN A 181 6.49 -6.04 -17.37
N PHE A 182 7.82 -5.96 -17.19
CA PHE A 182 8.43 -6.05 -15.87
C PHE A 182 8.20 -4.78 -15.05
N THR A 183 8.34 -3.61 -15.68
CA THR A 183 8.05 -2.32 -15.04
C THR A 183 6.57 -2.18 -14.70
N GLU A 184 5.67 -2.61 -15.59
CA GLU A 184 4.23 -2.60 -15.34
C GLU A 184 3.83 -3.46 -14.13
N LYS A 185 4.39 -4.67 -14.02
CA LYS A 185 4.18 -5.53 -12.85
C LYS A 185 4.71 -4.90 -11.56
N TYR A 186 5.86 -4.23 -11.62
CA TYR A 186 6.43 -3.53 -10.47
C TYR A 186 5.56 -2.35 -10.02
N LEU A 187 5.10 -1.49 -10.94
CA LEU A 187 4.20 -0.40 -10.62
C LEU A 187 2.84 -0.92 -10.12
N THR A 188 2.36 -2.02 -10.68
CA THR A 188 1.15 -2.72 -10.19
C THR A 188 1.34 -3.23 -8.76
N ALA A 189 2.53 -3.71 -8.39
CA ALA A 189 2.84 -4.10 -7.02
C ALA A 189 2.81 -2.88 -6.06
N ALA A 190 3.33 -1.72 -6.49
CA ALA A 190 3.21 -0.48 -5.71
C ALA A 190 1.74 -0.09 -5.47
N VAL A 191 0.92 -0.15 -6.51
CA VAL A 191 -0.53 0.07 -6.42
C VAL A 191 -1.17 -0.95 -5.47
N ALA A 192 -0.83 -2.24 -5.59
CA ALA A 192 -1.37 -3.29 -4.74
C ALA A 192 -1.05 -3.08 -3.25
N ILE A 193 0.17 -2.62 -2.93
CA ILE A 193 0.55 -2.23 -1.56
C ILE A 193 -0.36 -1.10 -1.04
N GLY A 194 -0.56 -0.05 -1.85
CA GLY A 194 -1.44 1.06 -1.50
C GLY A 194 -2.90 0.62 -1.34
N ILE A 195 -3.40 -0.29 -2.19
CA ILE A 195 -4.75 -0.85 -2.10
C ILE A 195 -4.92 -1.64 -0.79
N LYS A 196 -3.94 -2.46 -0.40
CA LYS A 196 -3.99 -3.17 0.89
C LYS A 196 -4.09 -2.20 2.07
N MET A 197 -3.28 -1.12 2.04
CA MET A 197 -3.35 -0.06 3.06
C MET A 197 -4.72 0.63 3.09
N LEU A 198 -5.29 0.94 1.92
CA LEU A 198 -6.63 1.50 1.78
C LEU A 198 -7.70 0.60 2.44
N PHE A 199 -7.68 -0.70 2.14
CA PHE A 199 -8.65 -1.64 2.72
C PHE A 199 -8.52 -1.79 4.23
N ILE A 200 -7.29 -1.77 4.78
CA ILE A 200 -7.08 -1.77 6.23
C ILE A 200 -7.73 -0.53 6.85
N THR A 201 -7.49 0.65 6.29
CA THR A 201 -8.12 1.89 6.78
C THR A 201 -9.65 1.80 6.71
N LEU A 202 -10.21 1.29 5.61
CA LEU A 202 -11.66 1.09 5.47
C LEU A 202 -12.25 0.13 6.50
N ILE A 203 -11.58 -1.00 6.76
CA ILE A 203 -12.03 -1.98 7.75
C ILE A 203 -12.07 -1.35 9.14
N VAL A 204 -11.03 -0.59 9.51
CA VAL A 204 -10.98 0.13 10.80
C VAL A 204 -12.09 1.19 10.85
N GLY A 205 -12.28 1.94 9.77
CA GLY A 205 -13.35 2.94 9.64
C GLY A 205 -14.74 2.36 9.86
N ILE A 206 -15.06 1.26 9.19
CA ILE A 206 -16.33 0.56 9.36
C ILE A 206 -16.45 0.00 10.78
N GLY A 207 -15.35 -0.50 11.37
CA GLY A 207 -15.34 -0.97 12.75
C GLY A 207 -15.77 0.11 13.74
N GLU A 208 -15.33 1.36 13.54
CA GLU A 208 -15.72 2.48 14.40
C GLU A 208 -17.17 2.93 14.21
N THR A 209 -17.70 2.88 13.00
CA THR A 209 -19.09 3.27 12.72
C THR A 209 -20.10 2.22 13.17
N LEU A 210 -19.74 0.93 13.13
CA LEU A 210 -20.62 -0.17 13.55
C LEU A 210 -20.56 -0.45 15.05
N ALA A 211 -19.46 -0.10 15.73
CA ALA A 211 -19.28 -0.36 17.16
C ALA A 211 -20.46 0.13 18.04
N PRO A 212 -21.05 1.32 17.84
CA PRO A 212 -22.24 1.76 18.58
C PRO A 212 -23.46 0.84 18.38
N GLY A 213 -23.73 0.41 17.14
CA GLY A 213 -24.86 -0.46 16.84
C GLY A 213 -24.76 -1.83 17.52
N TRP A 214 -23.55 -2.37 17.68
CA TRP A 214 -23.33 -3.60 18.46
C TRP A 214 -23.67 -3.41 19.93
N THR A 215 -23.37 -2.23 20.50
CA THR A 215 -23.77 -1.92 21.88
C THR A 215 -25.29 -1.82 22.03
N ASP A 216 -26.01 -1.35 21.01
CA ASP A 216 -27.46 -1.24 21.05
C ASP A 216 -28.17 -2.59 20.90
N ILE A 217 -27.62 -3.53 20.12
CA ILE A 217 -28.12 -4.91 20.06
C ILE A 217 -27.97 -5.59 21.43
N LEU A 218 -26.83 -5.38 22.10
CA LEU A 218 -26.61 -5.93 23.43
C LEU A 218 -27.60 -5.39 24.47
N LYS A 219 -28.09 -4.15 24.30
CA LYS A 219 -29.12 -3.54 25.17
C LYS A 219 -30.53 -4.13 24.98
N GLN A 220 -30.78 -4.85 23.89
CA GLN A 220 -32.10 -5.41 23.56
C GLN A 220 -32.24 -6.88 23.93
N VAL A 221 -31.17 -7.54 24.40
CA VAL A 221 -31.23 -8.94 24.84
C VAL A 221 -31.88 -8.98 26.23
N PRO A 222 -33.09 -9.55 26.39
CA PRO A 222 -33.77 -9.57 27.68
C PRO A 222 -32.91 -10.26 28.74
N SER A 223 -32.71 -9.60 29.88
CA SER A 223 -32.18 -10.20 31.10
C SER A 223 -33.18 -11.26 31.59
N GLY A 224 -33.01 -12.50 31.15
CA GLY A 224 -33.75 -13.67 31.64
C GLY A 224 -33.35 -14.02 33.07
#